data_AF-A0A8E0M7H7-F1
#
_entry.id   AF-A0A8E0M7H7-F1
#
_cell.length_a   1.000
_cell.length_b   1.000
_cell.length_c   1.000
_cell.angle_alpha   90.00
_cell.angle_beta   90.00
_cell.angle_gamma   90.00
#
_symmetry.space_group_name_H-M   'P 1'
#
loop_
_entity.id
_entity.type
_entity.pdbx_description
1 polymer ?
#
loop_
_entity_poly.entity_id
_entity_poly.type
_entity_poly.pdbx_seq_one_letter_code
_entity_poly.pdbx_strand_id
1 'polypeptide(L)'
;MTEQIKRSEAPVAMTWDLTALFADEEAFTAAVTAAQAKTKALAKQEQTFTADAQQFAKTLASYYEASEALDRIDMYSMLAVAQDTTDPQAQQLAATAEQATTAFAQAVAWLEPAIVALPASRLAEF
;
A
#
# COMPACT_ATOMS: atom_id res chain seq x y z
N MET A 1 11.12 25.08 34.09
CA MET A 1 10.24 24.37 33.15
C MET A 1 10.91 24.43 31.80
N THR A 2 11.10 23.30 31.14
CA THR A 2 11.63 23.27 29.77
C THR A 2 10.56 23.85 28.84
N GLU A 3 10.95 24.79 27.98
CA GLU A 3 10.05 25.40 27.00
C GLU A 3 9.56 24.33 26.02
N GLN A 4 8.24 24.26 25.80
CA GLN A 4 7.64 23.31 24.86
C GLN A 4 7.78 23.89 23.44
N ILE A 5 8.72 23.34 22.68
CA ILE A 5 8.97 23.73 21.28
C ILE A 5 7.87 23.17 20.36
N LYS A 6 7.61 23.86 19.25
CA LYS A 6 6.76 23.31 18.17
C LYS A 6 7.50 22.19 17.44
N ARG A 7 6.77 21.27 16.81
CA ARG A 7 7.41 20.20 16.03
C ARG A 7 8.31 20.75 14.92
N SER A 8 7.88 21.82 14.25
CA SER A 8 8.66 22.50 13.20
C SER A 8 9.97 23.12 13.71
N GLU A 9 10.16 23.24 15.02
CA GLU A 9 11.35 23.79 15.68
C GLU A 9 12.27 22.68 16.20
N ALA A 10 11.86 21.41 16.12
CA ALA A 10 12.70 20.28 16.52
C ALA A 10 13.87 20.10 15.53
N PRO A 11 15.08 19.76 16.00
CA PRO A 11 16.20 19.45 15.12
C PRO A 11 15.84 18.30 14.17
N VAL A 12 16.14 18.45 12.88
CA VAL A 12 15.90 17.41 11.85
C VAL A 12 16.58 16.08 12.21
N ALA A 13 17.75 16.11 12.88
CA ALA A 13 18.43 14.92 13.37
C ALA A 13 17.63 14.12 14.43
N MET A 14 16.57 14.71 15.00
CA MET A 14 15.64 14.08 15.94
C MET A 14 14.28 13.76 15.28
N THR A 15 14.21 13.78 13.95
CA THR A 15 13.02 13.39 13.18
C THR A 15 13.26 12.11 12.41
N TRP A 16 12.19 11.40 12.08
CA TRP A 16 12.26 10.31 11.11
C TRP A 16 12.67 10.89 9.77
N ASP A 17 13.60 10.24 9.08
CA ASP A 17 13.92 10.58 7.70
C ASP A 17 12.93 9.89 6.74
N LEU A 18 11.90 10.62 6.35
CA LEU A 18 10.88 10.11 5.42
C LEU A 18 11.38 10.01 3.98
N THR A 19 12.51 10.65 3.64
CA THR A 19 13.04 10.65 2.26
C THR A 19 13.50 9.26 1.82
N ALA A 20 13.80 8.38 2.78
CA ALA A 20 14.04 6.96 2.55
C ALA A 20 12.81 6.23 1.95
N LEU A 21 11.60 6.73 2.20
CA LEU A 21 10.35 6.19 1.65
C LEU A 21 9.90 6.93 0.41
N PHE A 22 9.78 8.25 0.46
CA PHE A 22 9.47 9.09 -0.69
C PHE A 22 10.23 10.39 -0.58
N ALA A 23 10.87 10.82 -1.68
CA ALA A 23 11.69 12.03 -1.68
C ALA A 23 10.88 13.28 -1.28
N ASP A 24 9.62 13.32 -1.68
CA ASP A 24 8.68 14.40 -1.43
C ASP A 24 7.22 13.89 -1.56
N GLU A 25 6.27 14.80 -1.35
CA GLU A 25 4.84 14.52 -1.48
C GLU A 25 4.41 14.23 -2.92
N GLU A 26 5.12 14.74 -3.93
CA GLU A 26 4.82 14.45 -5.33
C GLU A 26 5.14 12.98 -5.64
N ALA A 27 6.28 12.48 -5.16
CA ALA A 27 6.67 11.08 -5.24
C ALA A 27 5.67 10.17 -4.49
N PHE A 28 5.19 10.58 -3.32
CA PHE A 28 4.12 9.88 -2.60
C PHE A 28 2.83 9.82 -3.43
N THR A 29 2.38 10.96 -3.97
CA THR A 29 1.15 11.06 -4.78
C THR A 29 1.22 10.21 -6.04
N ALA A 30 2.39 10.20 -6.70
CA ALA A 30 2.67 9.33 -7.84
C ALA A 30 2.61 7.86 -7.45
N ALA A 31 3.17 7.49 -6.29
CA ALA A 31 3.13 6.12 -5.78
C ALA A 31 1.70 5.65 -5.47
N VAL A 32 0.87 6.49 -4.85
CA VAL A 32 -0.56 6.21 -4.63
C VAL A 32 -1.27 5.95 -5.95
N THR A 33 -1.05 6.80 -6.95
CA THR A 33 -1.65 6.64 -8.29
C THR A 33 -1.21 5.32 -8.94
N ALA A 34 0.08 4.98 -8.84
CA ALA A 34 0.62 3.73 -9.36
C ALA A 34 0.06 2.49 -8.64
N ALA A 35 -0.06 2.54 -7.31
CA ALA A 35 -0.65 1.48 -6.50
C ALA A 35 -2.12 1.25 -6.89
N GLN A 36 -2.92 2.31 -7.03
CA GLN A 36 -4.30 2.20 -7.51
C GLN A 36 -4.40 1.60 -8.92
N ALA A 37 -3.46 1.91 -9.82
CA ALA A 37 -3.41 1.30 -11.14
C ALA A 37 -3.08 -0.19 -11.08
N LYS A 38 -2.11 -0.61 -10.24
CA LYS A 38 -1.79 -2.01 -9.97
C LYS A 38 -2.99 -2.77 -9.42
N THR A 39 -3.69 -2.19 -8.43
CA THR A 39 -4.92 -2.75 -7.86
C THR A 39 -6.00 -2.98 -8.92
N LYS A 40 -6.25 -1.99 -9.79
CA LYS A 40 -7.22 -2.13 -10.90
C LYS A 40 -6.81 -3.20 -11.91
N ALA A 41 -5.51 -3.36 -12.16
CA ALA A 41 -5.00 -4.39 -13.06
C ALA A 41 -5.12 -5.80 -12.46
N LEU A 42 -4.89 -5.94 -11.15
CA LEU A 42 -5.05 -7.18 -10.41
C LEU A 42 -6.50 -7.65 -10.39
N ALA A 43 -7.46 -6.76 -10.15
CA ALA A 43 -8.89 -7.10 -10.16
C ALA A 43 -9.35 -7.77 -11.48
N LYS A 44 -8.74 -7.40 -12.61
CA LYS A 44 -9.07 -7.98 -13.94
C LYS A 44 -8.61 -9.43 -14.11
N GLN A 45 -7.81 -9.95 -13.18
CA GLN A 45 -7.25 -11.31 -13.25
C GLN A 45 -8.19 -12.36 -12.62
N GLU A 46 -9.26 -11.95 -11.92
CA GLU A 46 -10.19 -12.83 -11.21
C GLU A 46 -10.70 -14.00 -12.05
N GLN A 47 -11.02 -13.75 -13.32
CA GLN A 47 -11.61 -14.78 -14.19
C GLN A 47 -10.56 -15.69 -14.84
N THR A 48 -9.29 -15.30 -14.84
CA THR A 48 -8.23 -16.00 -15.60
C THR A 48 -7.09 -16.51 -14.73
N PHE A 49 -7.03 -16.18 -13.43
CA PHE A 49 -5.90 -16.52 -12.56
C PHE A 49 -5.56 -18.02 -12.49
N THR A 50 -6.52 -18.89 -12.83
CA THR A 50 -6.35 -20.35 -12.80
C THR A 50 -6.17 -20.98 -14.17
N ALA A 51 -5.96 -20.19 -15.24
CA ALA A 51 -5.80 -20.73 -16.60
C ALA A 51 -4.64 -21.73 -16.71
N ASP A 52 -3.49 -21.39 -16.10
CA ASP A 52 -2.28 -22.20 -16.04
C ASP A 52 -1.37 -21.71 -14.89
N ALA A 53 -0.26 -22.42 -14.66
CA ALA A 53 0.72 -22.09 -13.62
C ALA A 53 1.31 -20.69 -13.77
N GLN A 54 1.53 -20.24 -15.01
CA GLN A 54 2.11 -18.93 -15.29
C GLN A 54 1.14 -17.82 -14.90
N GLN A 55 -0.14 -17.97 -15.23
CA GLN A 55 -1.15 -16.98 -14.90
C GLN A 55 -1.44 -16.97 -13.38
N PHE A 56 -1.39 -18.12 -12.72
CA PHE A 56 -1.51 -18.22 -11.26
C PHE A 56 -0.35 -17.50 -10.55
N ALA A 57 0.89 -17.81 -10.92
CA ALA A 57 2.08 -17.15 -10.38
C ALA A 57 2.08 -15.64 -10.64
N LYS A 58 1.67 -15.21 -11.83
CA LYS A 58 1.53 -13.79 -12.18
C LYS A 58 0.51 -13.07 -11.31
N THR A 59 -0.61 -13.71 -10.98
CA THR A 59 -1.63 -13.14 -10.11
C THR A 59 -1.11 -12.96 -8.68
N LEU A 60 -0.43 -13.96 -8.13
CA LEU A 60 0.19 -13.85 -6.80
C LEU A 60 1.28 -12.78 -6.77
N ALA A 61 2.15 -12.73 -7.79
CA ALA A 61 3.15 -11.68 -7.90
C ALA A 61 2.51 -10.28 -7.96
N SER A 62 1.45 -10.12 -8.76
CA SER A 62 0.71 -8.85 -8.87
C SER A 62 0.07 -8.43 -7.53
N TYR A 63 -0.42 -9.41 -6.75
CA TYR A 63 -0.94 -9.17 -5.40
C TYR A 63 0.15 -8.66 -4.46
N TYR A 64 1.29 -9.35 -4.37
CA TYR A 64 2.39 -8.94 -3.50
C TYR A 64 3.00 -7.60 -3.90
N GLU A 65 3.19 -7.35 -5.19
CA GLU A 65 3.69 -6.05 -5.67
C GLU A 65 2.75 -4.88 -5.33
N ALA A 66 1.44 -5.10 -5.38
CA ALA A 66 0.46 -4.08 -5.01
C ALA A 66 0.41 -3.88 -3.48
N SER A 67 0.46 -4.98 -2.71
CA SER A 67 0.51 -4.93 -1.25
C SER A 67 1.75 -4.20 -0.75
N GLU A 68 2.94 -4.54 -1.26
CA GLU A 68 4.20 -3.91 -0.85
C GLU A 68 4.22 -2.40 -1.16
N ALA A 69 3.66 -2.01 -2.31
CA ALA A 69 3.53 -0.60 -2.66
C ALA A 69 2.63 0.15 -1.66
N LEU A 70 1.52 -0.46 -1.23
CA LEU A 70 0.61 0.10 -0.23
C LEU A 70 1.21 0.13 1.17
N ASP A 71 1.94 -0.90 1.58
CA ASP A 71 2.64 -0.93 2.87
C ASP A 71 3.62 0.25 3.00
N ARG A 72 4.33 0.58 1.91
CA ARG A 72 5.24 1.73 1.86
C ARG A 72 4.50 3.07 1.95
N ILE A 73 3.34 3.19 1.30
CA ILE A 73 2.45 4.37 1.33
C ILE A 73 1.89 4.57 2.75
N ASP A 74 1.36 3.49 3.35
CA ASP A 74 0.80 3.50 4.69
C ASP A 74 1.88 3.86 5.71
N MET A 75 3.09 3.26 5.62
CA MET A 75 4.19 3.59 6.52
C MET A 75 4.64 5.06 6.43
N TYR A 76 4.73 5.62 5.22
CA TYR A 76 5.04 7.05 5.05
C TYR A 76 3.99 7.94 5.73
N SER A 77 2.70 7.67 5.47
CA SER A 77 1.62 8.49 6.01
C SER A 77 1.49 8.39 7.54
N MET A 78 1.65 7.19 8.11
CA MET A 78 1.67 6.99 9.55
C MET A 78 2.84 7.72 10.22
N LEU A 79 4.03 7.65 9.63
CA LEU A 79 5.21 8.36 10.16
C LEU A 79 5.07 9.88 10.00
N ALA A 80 4.40 10.38 8.96
CA ALA A 80 4.08 11.80 8.82
C ALA A 80 3.16 12.27 9.96
N VAL A 81 2.07 11.54 10.22
CA VAL A 81 1.13 11.85 11.33
C VAL A 81 1.82 11.74 12.70
N ALA A 82 2.68 10.74 12.89
CA ALA A 82 3.39 10.55 14.16
C ALA A 82 4.38 11.67 14.49
N GLN A 83 4.82 12.45 13.49
CA GLN A 83 5.69 13.61 13.73
C GLN A 83 4.92 14.79 14.30
N ASP A 84 3.71 15.06 13.78
CA ASP A 84 2.80 16.08 14.32
C ASP A 84 1.35 15.64 14.09
N THR A 85 0.68 15.18 15.15
CA THR A 85 -0.70 14.71 15.05
C THR A 85 -1.71 15.84 14.77
N THR A 86 -1.28 17.10 14.89
CA THR A 86 -2.13 18.28 14.63
C THR A 86 -1.94 18.85 13.23
N ASP A 87 -1.02 18.31 12.43
CA ASP A 87 -0.76 18.75 11.07
C ASP A 87 -1.87 18.30 10.10
N PRO A 88 -2.67 19.23 9.55
CA PRO A 88 -3.75 18.88 8.62
C PRO A 88 -3.25 18.24 7.31
N GLN A 89 -2.02 18.55 6.87
CA GLN A 89 -1.44 17.96 5.66
C GLN A 89 -1.10 16.49 5.90
N ALA A 90 -0.45 16.17 7.02
CA ALA A 90 -0.20 14.78 7.41
C ALA A 90 -1.49 13.96 7.54
N GLN A 91 -2.56 14.55 8.10
CA GLN A 91 -3.87 13.89 8.17
C GLN A 91 -4.47 13.62 6.78
N GLN A 92 -4.32 14.55 5.83
CA GLN A 92 -4.77 14.36 4.45
C GLN A 92 -3.99 13.24 3.74
N LEU A 93 -2.69 13.12 3.98
CA LEU A 93 -1.86 12.03 3.45
C LEU A 93 -2.32 10.67 3.99
N ALA A 94 -2.60 10.58 5.30
CA ALA A 94 -3.13 9.38 5.93
C ALA A 94 -4.50 8.98 5.38
N ALA A 95 -5.42 9.93 5.21
CA ALA A 95 -6.72 9.65 4.59
C ALA A 95 -6.60 9.16 3.14
N THR A 96 -5.63 9.69 2.39
CA THR A 96 -5.35 9.25 1.01
C THR A 96 -4.80 7.82 0.97
N ALA A 97 -3.90 7.49 1.90
CA ALA A 97 -3.35 6.15 2.06
C ALA A 97 -4.46 5.14 2.44
N GLU A 98 -5.28 5.46 3.44
CA GLU A 98 -6.39 4.61 3.90
C GLU A 98 -7.41 4.33 2.77
N GLN A 99 -7.71 5.32 1.93
CA GLN A 99 -8.57 5.14 0.76
C GLN A 99 -7.96 4.16 -0.25
N ALA A 100 -6.66 4.24 -0.51
CA ALA A 100 -5.96 3.34 -1.42
C ALA A 100 -5.93 1.91 -0.87
N THR A 101 -5.65 1.73 0.42
CA THR A 101 -5.64 0.43 1.11
C THR A 101 -7.04 -0.20 1.14
N THR A 102 -8.08 0.59 1.41
CA THR A 102 -9.48 0.13 1.35
C THR A 102 -9.86 -0.31 -0.07
N ALA A 103 -9.51 0.46 -1.09
CA ALA A 103 -9.79 0.10 -2.47
C ALA A 103 -9.05 -1.18 -2.90
N PHE A 104 -7.83 -1.40 -2.40
CA PHE A 104 -7.10 -2.65 -2.60
C PHE A 104 -7.80 -3.84 -1.95
N ALA A 105 -8.12 -3.74 -0.67
CA ALA A 105 -8.82 -4.80 0.06
C ALA A 105 -10.12 -5.23 -0.65
N GLN A 106 -10.90 -4.26 -1.13
CA GLN A 106 -12.11 -4.52 -1.92
C GLN A 106 -11.80 -5.23 -3.25
N ALA A 107 -10.78 -4.75 -3.98
CA ALA A 107 -10.42 -5.27 -5.29
C ALA A 107 -9.81 -6.69 -5.26
N VAL A 108 -9.30 -7.14 -4.13
CA VAL A 108 -8.65 -8.46 -3.96
C VAL A 108 -9.43 -9.44 -3.09
N ALA A 109 -10.58 -9.04 -2.56
CA ALA A 109 -11.41 -9.87 -1.68
C ALA A 109 -11.85 -11.21 -2.31
N TRP A 110 -11.81 -11.33 -3.64
CA TRP A 110 -12.09 -12.56 -4.37
C TRP A 110 -10.96 -13.60 -4.29
N LEU A 111 -9.70 -13.16 -4.10
CA LEU A 111 -8.52 -13.99 -4.34
C LEU A 111 -8.38 -15.15 -3.35
N GLU A 112 -8.41 -14.87 -2.05
CA GLU A 112 -8.26 -15.90 -1.02
C GLU A 112 -9.38 -16.95 -1.08
N PRO A 113 -10.68 -16.58 -1.12
CA PRO A 113 -11.75 -17.56 -1.29
C PRO A 113 -11.60 -18.39 -2.58
N ALA A 114 -11.19 -17.77 -3.69
CA ALA A 114 -11.01 -18.47 -4.95
C ALA A 114 -9.85 -19.47 -4.91
N ILE A 115 -8.74 -19.15 -4.22
CA ILE A 115 -7.62 -20.08 -4.00
C ILE A 115 -8.06 -21.26 -3.11
N VAL A 116 -8.74 -20.97 -1.99
CA VAL A 116 -9.21 -22.00 -1.04
C VAL A 116 -10.21 -22.96 -1.68
N ALA A 117 -11.01 -22.48 -2.64
CA ALA A 117 -11.97 -23.31 -3.37
C ALA A 117 -11.34 -24.24 -4.43
N LEU A 118 -10.04 -24.11 -4.73
CA LEU A 118 -9.40 -24.94 -5.75
C LEU A 118 -9.27 -26.40 -5.30
N PRO A 119 -9.63 -27.37 -6.16
CA PRO A 119 -9.32 -28.78 -5.89
C PRO A 119 -7.82 -29.01 -5.76
N ALA A 120 -7.41 -29.86 -4.83
CA ALA A 120 -6.00 -30.23 -4.65
C ALA A 120 -5.36 -30.78 -5.94
N SER A 121 -6.14 -31.47 -6.79
CA SER A 121 -5.67 -31.94 -8.10
C SER A 121 -5.27 -30.80 -9.02
N ARG A 122 -6.02 -29.68 -9.01
CA ARG A 122 -5.69 -28.51 -9.83
C ARG A 122 -4.45 -27.79 -9.31
N LEU A 123 -4.31 -27.69 -7.99
CA LEU A 123 -3.11 -27.12 -7.36
C LEU A 123 -1.86 -27.93 -7.69
N ALA A 124 -1.98 -29.26 -7.85
CA ALA A 124 -0.87 -30.13 -8.23
C ALA A 124 -0.48 -30.05 -9.72
N GLU A 125 -1.33 -29.45 -10.57
CA GLU A 125 -1.04 -29.22 -11.99
C GLU A 125 -0.30 -27.90 -12.24
N PHE A 126 -0.29 -27.00 -11.25
CA PHE A 126 0.48 -25.75 -11.27
C PHE A 126 1.92 -25.99 -10.81
#